data_AF-W1W6M1-F1
#
_entry.id   AF-W1W6M1-F1
#
_cell.length_a   1.000
_cell.length_b   1.000
_cell.length_c   1.000
_cell.angle_alpha   90.00
_cell.angle_beta   90.00
_cell.angle_gamma   90.00
#
_symmetry.space_group_name_H-M   'P 1'
#
loop_
_entity.id
_entity.type
_entity.pdbx_description
1 polymer ?
#
loop_
_entity_poly.entity_id
_entity_poly.type
_entity_poly.pdbx_seq_one_letter_code
_entity_poly.pdbx_strand_id
1 'polypeptide(L)' 'LKYPLIFKESKAILINKIDLLPYVPFKKDKAIQDIRNLNPTGEIFEVSCTAHNGLEPWLTWLRAQLESNR' A
#
# COMPACT_ATOMS: atom_id res chain seq x y z
N LEU A 1 -10.47 7.76 6.25
CA LEU A 1 -9.93 7.74 4.86
C LEU A 1 -10.67 8.76 4.00
N LYS A 2 -9.94 9.53 3.17
CA LYS A 2 -10.52 10.63 2.36
C LYS A 2 -11.26 10.16 1.09
N TYR A 3 -10.87 9.02 0.52
CA TYR A 3 -11.42 8.48 -0.74
C TYR A 3 -11.80 6.99 -0.63
N PRO A 4 -12.87 6.66 0.11
CA PRO A 4 -13.17 5.27 0.48
C PRO A 4 -13.33 4.35 -0.73
N LEU A 5 -14.03 4.79 -1.79
CA LEU A 5 -14.26 3.94 -2.97
C LEU A 5 -12.95 3.49 -3.65
N ILE A 6 -11.96 4.38 -3.75
CA ILE A 6 -10.67 4.06 -4.36
C ILE A 6 -9.98 2.94 -3.58
N PHE A 7 -9.96 3.04 -2.25
CA PHE A 7 -9.36 2.02 -1.41
C PHE A 7 -10.12 0.69 -1.46
N LYS A 8 -11.46 0.73 -1.56
CA LYS A 8 -12.31 -0.45 -1.65
C LYS A 8 -12.05 -1.25 -2.94
N GLU A 9 -11.96 -0.57 -4.08
CA GLU A 9 -11.84 -1.21 -5.40
C GLU A 9 -10.38 -1.53 -5.80
N SER A 10 -9.40 -1.00 -5.08
CA SER A 10 -7.98 -1.22 -5.41
C SER A 10 -7.54 -2.66 -5.11
N LYS A 11 -6.88 -3.31 -6.08
CA LYS A 11 -6.24 -4.63 -5.87
C LYS A 11 -4.96 -4.54 -5.03
N ALA A 12 -4.24 -3.42 -5.16
CA ALA A 12 -3.02 -3.14 -4.42
C ALA A 12 -3.02 -1.69 -3.93
N ILE A 13 -2.53 -1.48 -2.72
CA ILE A 13 -2.52 -0.20 -2.02
C ILE A 13 -1.10 0.04 -1.51
N LEU A 14 -0.50 1.15 -1.93
CA LEU A 14 0.87 1.52 -1.54
C LEU A 14 0.82 2.65 -0.51
N ILE A 15 1.31 2.37 0.70
CA ILE A 15 1.60 3.37 1.71
C ILE A 15 3.03 3.85 1.46
N ASN A 16 3.16 4.94 0.70
CA ASN A 16 4.45 5.52 0.35
C ASN A 16 4.96 6.50 1.43
N LYS A 17 6.26 6.77 1.37
CA LYS A 17 7.02 7.70 2.23
C LYS A 17 7.10 7.26 3.69
N ILE A 18 7.23 5.95 3.92
CA ILE A 18 7.38 5.41 5.29
C ILE A 18 8.66 5.90 5.98
N ASP A 19 9.64 6.40 5.23
CA ASP A 19 10.83 7.09 5.74
C ASP A 19 10.48 8.37 6.53
N LEU A 20 9.30 8.95 6.30
CA LEU A 20 8.86 10.15 7.00
C LEU A 20 8.20 9.89 8.35
N LEU A 21 7.91 8.62 8.71
CA LEU A 21 7.21 8.28 9.95
C LEU A 21 7.82 8.89 11.23
N PRO A 22 9.15 9.04 11.38
CA PRO A 22 9.73 9.72 12.54
C PRO A 22 9.45 11.24 12.59
N TYR A 23 9.09 11.84 11.46
CA TYR A 23 9.00 13.29 11.28
C TYR A 23 7.57 13.81 11.12
N VAL A 24 6.60 12.92 10.90
CA VAL A 24 5.19 13.30 10.75
C VAL A 24 4.32 12.57 11.76
N PRO A 25 3.24 13.19 12.29
CA PRO A 25 2.32 12.55 13.21
C PRO A 25 1.35 11.57 12.51
N PHE A 26 1.86 10.78 11.57
CA PHE A 26 1.07 9.81 10.80
C PHE A 26 1.03 8.46 11.53
N LYS A 27 -0.17 8.04 11.94
CA LYS A 27 -0.40 6.75 12.59
C LYS A 27 -0.58 5.66 11.55
N LYS A 28 0.53 5.08 11.08
CA LYS A 28 0.53 4.04 10.04
C LYS A 28 -0.40 2.87 10.36
N ASP A 29 -0.33 2.31 11.56
CA ASP A 29 -1.12 1.13 11.93
C ASP A 29 -2.63 1.40 11.88
N LYS A 30 -3.03 2.62 12.27
CA LYS A 30 -4.42 3.05 12.14
C LYS A 30 -4.83 3.16 10.67
N ALA A 31 -3.97 3.70 9.80
CA ALA A 31 -4.25 3.76 8.37
C ALA A 31 -4.39 2.36 7.76
N ILE A 32 -3.52 1.41 8.13
CA ILE A 32 -3.61 0.02 7.69
C ILE A 32 -4.92 -0.62 8.16
N GLN A 33 -5.32 -0.41 9.42
CA GLN A 33 -6.58 -0.93 9.94
C GLN A 33 -7.79 -0.35 9.19
N ASP A 34 -7.81 0.97 8.97
CA ASP A 34 -8.87 1.63 8.22
C ASP A 34 -8.97 1.09 6.79
N ILE A 35 -7.83 0.83 6.14
CA ILE A 35 -7.77 0.24 4.80
C ILE A 35 -8.30 -1.20 4.83
N ARG A 36 -7.86 -2.04 5.77
CA ARG A 36 -8.31 -3.43 5.89
C ARG A 36 -9.80 -3.55 6.19
N ASN A 37 -10.35 -2.65 7.01
CA ASN A 37 -11.78 -2.59 7.28
C ASN A 37 -12.60 -2.33 6.01
N LEU A 38 -12.03 -1.58 5.07
CA LEU A 38 -12.70 -1.20 3.83
C LEU A 38 -12.42 -2.16 2.66
N ASN A 39 -11.22 -2.71 2.62
CA ASN A 39 -10.73 -3.65 1.63
C ASN A 39 -9.97 -4.79 2.32
N PRO A 40 -10.68 -5.85 2.74
CA PRO A 40 -10.07 -6.96 3.46
C PRO A 40 -9.05 -7.74 2.62
N THR A 41 -9.27 -7.80 1.31
CA THR A 41 -8.54 -8.67 0.37
C THR A 41 -7.42 -7.97 -0.38
N GLY A 42 -7.40 -6.64 -0.43
CA GLY A 42 -6.39 -5.87 -1.13
C GLY A 42 -4.99 -6.07 -0.55
N GLU A 43 -4.00 -6.14 -1.43
CA GLU A 43 -2.60 -6.17 -1.01
C GLU A 43 -2.15 -4.80 -0.53
N ILE A 44 -1.41 -4.75 0.58
CA ILE A 44 -0.91 -3.51 1.16
C ILE A 44 0.62 -3.57 1.17
N PHE A 45 1.24 -2.58 0.55
CA PHE A 45 2.70 -2.46 0.48
C PHE A 45 3.14 -1.19 1.18
N GLU A 46 4.10 -1.32 2.07
CA GLU A 46 4.79 -0.20 2.71
C GLU A 46 6.04 0.13 1.93
N VAL A 47 6.13 1.35 1.38
CA VAL A 47 7.22 1.71 0.48
C VAL A 47 7.81 3.08 0.81
N SER A 48 9.08 3.24 0.47
CA SER A 48 9.74 4.54 0.35
C SER A 48 10.48 4.58 -0.98
N CYS A 49 9.96 5.35 -1.93
CA CYS A 49 10.63 5.51 -3.22
C CYS A 49 11.98 6.24 -3.09
N THR A 50 12.09 7.16 -2.13
CA THR A 50 13.32 7.94 -1.88
C THR A 50 14.39 7.09 -1.22
N ALA A 51 14.03 6.33 -0.19
CA ALA A 51 14.94 5.42 0.51
C ALA A 51 15.10 4.06 -0.20
N HIS A 52 14.43 3.86 -1.34
CA HIS A 52 14.43 2.62 -2.12
C HIS A 52 14.06 1.37 -1.28
N ASN A 53 13.11 1.54 -0.37
CA ASN A 53 12.66 0.48 0.55
C ASN A 53 11.25 -0.01 0.18
N GLY A 54 11.00 -1.32 0.29
CA GLY A 54 9.68 -1.93 0.12
C GLY A 54 9.17 -2.04 -1.31
N LEU A 55 9.95 -1.62 -2.31
CA LEU A 55 9.56 -1.69 -3.72
C LEU A 55 9.57 -3.13 -4.27
N GLU A 56 10.50 -3.98 -3.85
CA GLU A 56 10.66 -5.33 -4.43
C GLU A 56 9.43 -6.24 -4.23
N PRO A 57 8.80 -6.31 -3.04
CA PRO A 57 7.56 -7.06 -2.86
C PRO A 57 6.43 -6.57 -3.78
N TRP A 58 6.28 -5.26 -3.95
CA TRP A 58 5.28 -4.68 -4.84
C TRP A 58 5.57 -5.01 -6.31
N LEU A 59 6.81 -4.87 -6.75
CA LEU A 59 7.22 -5.20 -8.12
C LEU A 59 7.03 -6.69 -8.43
N THR A 60 7.32 -7.56 -7.46
CA THR A 60 7.09 -9.00 -7.58
C THR A 60 5.61 -9.30 -7.75
N TRP A 61 4.76 -8.71 -6.92
CA TRP A 61 3.31 -8.83 -7.05
C TRP A 61 2.81 -8.33 -8.41
N LEU A 62 3.31 -7.18 -8.87
CA LEU A 62 2.90 -6.59 -10.14
C LEU A 62 3.28 -7.49 -11.33
N ARG A 63 4.48 -8.06 -11.33
CA ARG A 63 4.92 -9.02 -12.36
C ARG A 63 4.01 -10.26 -12.39
N ALA A 64 3.68 -10.82 -11.23
CA ALA A 64 2.75 -11.96 -11.14
C ALA A 64 1.34 -11.61 -11.68
N GLN A 65 0.85 -10.39 -11.42
CA GLN A 65 -0.43 -9.94 -11.99
C GLN A 65 -0.36 -9.80 -13.52
N LEU A 66 0.77 -9.37 -14.09
CA LEU A 66 0.94 -9.29 -15.54
C LEU A 66 0.93 -10.68 -16.19
N GLU A 67 1.59 -11.66 -15.58
CA GLU A 67 1.61 -13.05 -16.05
C GLU A 67 0.22 -13.70 -15.97
N SER A 68 -0.52 -13.47 -14.89
CA SER A 68 -1.86 -14.01 -14.70
C SER A 68 -2.93 -13.42 -15.64
N ASN A 69 -2.67 -12.25 -16.24
CA ASN A 69 -3.60 -11.58 -17.17
C ASN A 69 -3.21 -11.80 -18.64
N ARG A 70 -2.24 -12.67 -18.92
CA ARG A 70 -1.79 -13.04 -20.25
C ARG A 70 -2.43 -14.35 -20.70
#